data_AF-A0A534LIT8-F1
#
_entry.id   AF-A0A534LIT8-F1
#
_cell.length_a   1.000
_cell.length_b   1.000
_cell.length_c   1.000
_cell.angle_alpha   90.00
_cell.angle_beta   90.00
_cell.angle_gamma   90.00
#
_symmetry.space_group_name_H-M   'P 1'
#
loop_
_entity.id
_entity.type
_entity.pdbx_description
1 polymer ?
#
loop_
_entity_poly.entity_id
_entity_poly.type
_entity_poly.pdbx_seq_one_letter_code
_entity_poly.pdbx_strand_id
1 'polypeptide(L)'
;MGAPTASRELTGRPSDDLHGPDAPTLAERFVLAFRLPYPVGCFLVGFFLFGVLDVALTKYAETANLAPTVAKALAPVSLLTDLLVAYSFYAPRYMRRRLVETGRALSNLLPDRDAEFRRIFAEVAAPRPQVVAWMLFLVALLAAVSVPVIVGTGPSPFVFNAGAGTPLEFVAGVYGIVSLAVATLALSSVVWTFWSISLGIHRFGQAPLALRPYYEDPFLGLKPLGVLSLSLAFSYFGFIGLFLLVLSASPGT
;
A
#
# COMPACT_ATOMS: atom_id res chain seq x y z
N MET A 1 6.07 -11.21 60.25
CA MET A 1 5.43 -9.89 60.06
C MET A 1 6.52 -8.95 59.56
N GLY A 2 6.53 -8.34 58.39
CA GLY A 2 5.65 -8.29 57.22
C GLY A 2 6.48 -7.75 56.04
N ALA A 3 5.97 -8.00 54.83
CA ALA A 3 6.59 -7.90 53.50
C ALA A 3 7.38 -6.62 53.11
N PRO A 4 8.23 -6.70 52.06
CA PRO A 4 8.77 -5.55 51.35
C PRO A 4 7.73 -5.03 50.33
N THR A 5 7.36 -3.76 50.39
CA THR A 5 6.46 -3.14 49.41
C THR A 5 7.25 -2.54 48.25
N ALA A 6 7.13 -3.21 47.11
CA ALA A 6 7.41 -2.67 45.80
C ALA A 6 6.44 -1.54 45.47
N SER A 7 6.97 -0.40 45.03
CA SER A 7 6.21 0.62 44.30
C SER A 7 6.87 0.83 42.95
N ARG A 8 6.52 -0.10 42.05
CA ARG A 8 6.75 -0.03 40.60
C ARG A 8 5.75 1.00 40.06
N GLU A 9 6.08 2.28 40.19
CA GLU A 9 5.24 3.35 39.63
C GLU A 9 5.27 3.32 38.10
N LEU A 10 4.07 3.31 37.56
CA LEU A 10 3.75 3.41 36.14
C LEU A 10 4.28 4.72 35.57
N THR A 11 5.38 4.66 34.82
CA THR A 11 5.61 5.62 33.73
C THR A 11 5.49 4.88 32.42
N GLY A 12 4.25 4.56 32.05
CA GLY A 12 3.89 4.31 30.66
C GLY A 12 4.16 5.61 29.90
N ARG A 13 5.30 5.67 29.20
CA ARG A 13 5.56 6.77 28.27
C ARG A 13 4.51 6.68 27.15
N PRO A 14 3.83 7.79 26.78
CA PRO A 14 2.85 7.82 25.70
C PRO A 14 3.51 7.77 24.30
N SER A 15 4.66 7.11 24.17
CA SER A 15 5.46 7.04 22.93
C SER A 15 5.57 5.63 22.35
N ASP A 16 5.19 4.58 23.09
CA ASP A 16 5.28 3.19 22.60
C ASP A 16 4.09 2.75 21.75
N ASP A 17 2.99 3.51 21.73
CA ASP A 17 1.82 3.23 20.87
C ASP A 17 1.98 3.73 19.43
N LEU A 18 3.05 4.47 19.11
CA LEU A 18 3.23 5.06 17.78
C LEU A 18 3.82 4.10 16.74
N HIS A 19 4.41 2.98 17.15
CA HIS A 19 5.18 2.07 16.28
C HIS A 19 4.85 0.60 16.51
N GLY A 20 3.56 0.27 16.57
CA GLY A 20 3.05 -1.11 16.56
C GLY A 20 2.37 -1.49 15.24
N PRO A 21 2.10 -2.78 14.99
CA PRO A 21 1.34 -3.26 13.82
C PRO A 21 -0.08 -2.65 13.69
N ASP A 22 -0.57 -2.02 14.76
CA ASP A 22 -1.85 -1.30 14.80
C ASP A 22 -1.80 0.11 14.17
N ALA A 23 -0.61 0.63 13.85
CA ALA A 23 -0.48 1.92 13.21
C ALA A 23 -0.82 1.85 11.70
N PRO A 24 -1.57 2.83 11.16
CA PRO A 24 -1.91 2.88 9.74
C PRO A 24 -0.66 3.18 8.88
N THR A 25 -0.56 2.51 7.73
CA THR A 25 0.48 2.78 6.72
C THR A 25 0.35 4.19 6.14
N LEU A 26 1.37 4.70 5.44
CA LEU A 26 1.27 6.02 4.81
C LEU A 26 0.09 6.13 3.82
N ALA A 27 -0.15 5.07 3.04
CA ALA A 27 -1.31 4.99 2.15
C ALA A 27 -2.64 5.03 2.91
N GLU A 28 -2.72 4.33 4.05
CA GLU A 28 -3.91 4.39 4.90
C GLU A 28 -4.12 5.77 5.49
N ARG A 29 -3.05 6.44 5.96
CA ARG A 29 -3.11 7.80 6.51
C ARG A 29 -3.58 8.80 5.45
N PHE A 30 -3.17 8.63 4.20
CA PHE A 30 -3.63 9.44 3.07
C PHE A 30 -5.13 9.27 2.81
N VAL A 31 -5.63 8.04 2.75
CA VAL A 31 -7.08 7.79 2.53
C VAL A 31 -7.92 8.21 3.74
N LEU A 32 -7.43 8.00 4.95
CA LEU A 32 -8.12 8.40 6.19
C LEU A 32 -8.22 9.93 6.35
N ALA A 33 -7.37 10.71 5.68
CA ALA A 33 -7.46 12.17 5.69
C ALA A 33 -8.80 12.66 5.10
N PHE A 34 -9.41 11.90 4.19
CA PHE A 34 -10.70 12.24 3.57
C PHE A 34 -11.91 11.97 4.48
N ARG A 35 -11.72 11.47 5.71
CA ARG A 35 -12.77 11.19 6.72
C ARG A 35 -13.94 10.32 6.22
N LEU A 36 -13.73 9.52 5.19
CA LEU A 36 -14.72 8.62 4.61
C LEU A 36 -14.54 7.17 5.11
N PRO A 37 -15.58 6.32 5.01
CA PRO A 37 -15.44 4.88 5.21
C PRO A 37 -14.35 4.34 4.28
N TYR A 38 -13.35 3.65 4.82
CA TYR A 38 -12.12 3.33 4.08
C TYR A 38 -12.31 2.66 2.70
N PRO A 39 -13.18 1.63 2.50
CA PRO A 39 -13.36 1.07 1.16
C PRO A 39 -13.95 2.09 0.17
N VAL A 40 -14.84 2.97 0.64
CA VAL A 40 -15.39 4.07 -0.15
C VAL A 40 -14.30 5.11 -0.44
N GLY A 41 -13.44 5.41 0.54
CA GLY A 41 -12.28 6.28 0.39
C GLY A 41 -11.28 5.75 -0.65
N CYS A 42 -10.94 4.46 -0.62
CA CYS A 42 -10.07 3.84 -1.62
C CYS A 42 -10.66 3.90 -3.03
N PHE A 43 -11.97 3.67 -3.16
CA PHE A 43 -12.65 3.76 -4.45
C PHE A 43 -12.69 5.21 -4.94
N LEU A 44 -13.10 6.16 -4.10
CA LEU A 44 -13.21 7.57 -4.49
C LEU A 44 -11.83 8.16 -4.83
N VAL A 45 -10.82 7.88 -4.02
CA VAL A 45 -9.45 8.38 -4.22
C VAL A 45 -8.78 7.67 -5.39
N GLY A 46 -8.75 6.34 -5.40
CA GLY A 46 -8.00 5.56 -6.39
C GLY A 46 -8.69 5.44 -7.74
N PHE A 47 -10.01 5.19 -7.75
CA PHE A 47 -10.75 4.97 -9.00
C PHE A 47 -11.22 6.29 -9.62
N PHE A 48 -11.75 7.21 -8.80
CA PHE A 48 -12.41 8.42 -9.31
C PHE A 48 -11.46 9.62 -9.44
N LEU A 49 -10.80 10.02 -8.35
CA LEU A 49 -9.88 11.17 -8.32
C LEU A 49 -8.62 10.90 -9.15
N PHE A 50 -7.85 9.88 -8.80
CA PHE A 50 -6.56 9.61 -9.44
C PHE A 50 -6.64 8.62 -10.62
N GLY A 51 -7.86 8.24 -11.02
CA GLY A 51 -8.10 7.36 -12.17
C GLY A 51 -8.88 8.07 -13.27
N VAL A 52 -10.21 7.97 -13.22
CA VAL A 52 -11.12 8.53 -14.23
C VAL A 52 -10.88 10.03 -14.48
N LEU A 53 -10.73 10.83 -13.42
CA LEU A 53 -10.51 12.27 -13.55
C LEU A 53 -9.14 12.61 -14.15
N ASP A 54 -8.11 11.83 -13.83
CA ASP A 54 -6.76 12.01 -14.39
C ASP A 54 -6.74 11.75 -15.89
N VAL A 55 -7.34 10.62 -16.32
CA VAL A 55 -7.49 10.26 -17.73
C VAL A 55 -8.33 11.29 -18.48
N ALA A 56 -9.43 11.74 -17.87
CA ALA A 56 -10.32 12.73 -18.47
C ALA A 56 -9.64 14.09 -18.62
N LEU A 57 -8.94 14.57 -17.59
CA LEU A 57 -8.26 15.87 -17.61
C LEU A 57 -7.13 15.88 -18.65
N THR A 58 -6.33 14.81 -18.69
CA THR A 58 -5.23 14.68 -19.65
C THR A 58 -5.73 14.64 -21.09
N LYS A 59 -6.74 13.82 -21.39
CA LYS A 59 -7.29 13.72 -22.75
C LYS A 59 -8.09 14.94 -23.19
N TYR A 60 -8.77 15.59 -22.26
CA TYR A 60 -9.47 16.84 -22.55
C TYR A 60 -8.49 17.98 -22.85
N ALA A 61 -7.39 18.07 -22.10
CA ALA A 61 -6.33 19.05 -22.36
C ALA A 61 -5.68 18.85 -23.74
N GLU A 62 -5.50 17.60 -24.19
CA GLU A 62 -4.94 17.30 -25.51
C GLU A 62 -5.90 17.55 -26.68
N THR A 63 -7.17 17.19 -26.52
CA THR A 63 -8.11 17.11 -27.66
C THR A 63 -9.15 18.22 -27.68
N ALA A 64 -9.33 18.96 -26.58
CA ALA A 64 -10.41 19.92 -26.33
C ALA A 64 -11.84 19.38 -26.62
N ASN A 65 -11.98 18.05 -26.75
CA ASN A 65 -13.20 17.39 -27.22
C ASN A 65 -13.70 16.39 -26.18
N LEU A 66 -15.00 16.44 -25.87
CA LEU A 66 -15.62 15.59 -24.85
C LEU A 66 -15.79 14.13 -25.30
N ALA A 67 -16.14 13.89 -26.56
CA ALA A 67 -16.37 12.54 -27.07
C ALA A 67 -15.15 11.59 -26.97
N PRO A 68 -13.94 11.95 -27.43
CA PRO A 68 -12.76 11.08 -27.28
C PRO A 68 -12.30 10.98 -25.83
N THR A 69 -12.53 12.01 -25.01
CA THR A 69 -12.21 12.02 -23.58
C THR A 69 -13.03 10.98 -22.82
N VAL A 70 -14.35 11.00 -23.00
CA VAL A 70 -15.27 10.03 -22.37
C VAL A 70 -14.97 8.61 -22.85
N ALA A 71 -14.76 8.42 -24.15
CA ALA A 71 -14.40 7.12 -24.72
C ALA A 71 -13.09 6.55 -24.13
N LYS A 72 -12.07 7.39 -23.91
CA LYS A 72 -10.81 6.95 -23.30
C LYS A 72 -10.95 6.69 -21.80
N ALA A 73 -11.69 7.52 -21.06
CA ALA A 73 -11.93 7.33 -19.63
C ALA A 73 -12.72 6.04 -19.34
N LEU A 74 -13.67 5.68 -20.21
CA LEU A 74 -14.44 4.43 -20.13
C LEU A 74 -13.78 3.25 -20.85
N ALA A 75 -12.56 3.42 -21.37
CA ALA A 75 -11.87 2.33 -22.03
C ALA A 75 -11.58 1.22 -21.00
N PRO A 76 -11.72 -0.07 -21.37
CA PRO A 76 -11.51 -1.19 -20.44
C PRO A 76 -10.15 -1.14 -19.73
N VAL A 77 -9.09 -0.76 -20.46
CA VAL A 77 -7.74 -0.63 -19.90
C VAL A 77 -7.62 0.50 -18.86
N SER A 78 -8.32 1.62 -19.07
CA SER A 78 -8.31 2.75 -18.13
C SER A 78 -9.04 2.37 -16.86
N LEU A 79 -10.26 1.81 -16.99
CA LEU A 79 -11.04 1.33 -15.84
C LEU A 79 -10.30 0.26 -15.02
N LEU A 80 -9.56 -0.61 -15.70
CA LEU A 80 -8.76 -1.65 -15.06
C LEU A 80 -7.54 -1.06 -14.31
N THR A 81 -6.93 -0.01 -14.87
CA THR A 81 -5.83 0.72 -14.23
C THR A 81 -6.36 1.48 -13.00
N ASP A 82 -7.51 2.12 -13.11
CA ASP A 82 -8.20 2.81 -12.00
C ASP A 82 -8.55 1.81 -10.88
N LEU A 83 -8.98 0.61 -11.25
CA LEU A 83 -9.26 -0.48 -10.32
C LEU A 83 -7.97 -0.99 -9.65
N LEU A 84 -6.86 -1.08 -10.38
CA LEU A 84 -5.55 -1.43 -9.82
C LEU A 84 -5.11 -0.42 -8.75
N VAL A 85 -5.22 0.87 -9.05
CA VAL A 85 -4.88 1.94 -8.11
C VAL A 85 -5.77 1.85 -6.87
N ALA A 86 -7.10 1.72 -7.04
CA ALA A 86 -8.01 1.54 -5.92
C ALA A 86 -7.69 0.29 -5.07
N TYR A 87 -7.38 -0.84 -5.71
CA TYR A 87 -6.99 -2.07 -5.04
C TYR A 87 -5.68 -1.90 -4.26
N SER A 88 -4.71 -1.18 -4.82
CA SER A 88 -3.41 -0.93 -4.17
C SER A 88 -3.53 -0.08 -2.90
N PHE A 89 -4.55 0.77 -2.76
CA PHE A 89 -4.87 1.43 -1.49
C PHE A 89 -5.58 0.51 -0.49
N TYR A 90 -6.35 -0.46 -0.99
CA TYR A 90 -7.10 -1.39 -0.15
C TYR A 90 -6.24 -2.52 0.43
N ALA A 91 -5.35 -3.10 -0.39
CA ALA A 91 -4.56 -4.28 -0.06
C ALA A 91 -3.69 -4.14 1.21
N PRO A 92 -2.96 -3.02 1.45
CA PRO A 92 -2.13 -2.85 2.63
C PRO A 92 -2.94 -2.93 3.93
N ARG A 93 -4.13 -2.32 3.94
CA ARG A 93 -5.03 -2.35 5.10
C ARG A 93 -5.61 -3.73 5.33
N TYR A 94 -5.98 -4.44 4.26
CA TYR A 94 -6.46 -5.81 4.37
C TYR A 94 -5.39 -6.72 5.00
N MET A 95 -4.14 -6.64 4.51
CA MET A 95 -3.00 -7.39 5.05
C MET A 95 -2.73 -7.04 6.52
N ARG A 96 -2.74 -5.74 6.86
CA ARG A 96 -2.54 -5.26 8.23
C ARG A 96 -3.64 -5.74 9.18
N ARG A 97 -4.90 -5.63 8.78
CA ARG A 97 -6.04 -6.08 9.60
C ARG A 97 -5.98 -7.58 9.88
N ARG A 98 -5.61 -8.38 8.86
CA ARG A 98 -5.37 -9.82 9.04
C ARG A 98 -4.22 -10.11 9.99
N LEU A 99 -3.15 -9.31 9.96
CA LEU A 99 -2.04 -9.41 10.92
C LEU A 99 -2.50 -9.12 12.36
N VAL A 100 -3.28 -8.08 12.58
CA VAL A 100 -3.79 -7.72 13.91
C VAL A 100 -4.76 -8.78 14.44
N GLU A 101 -5.67 -9.26 13.60
CA GLU A 101 -6.62 -10.34 13.96
C GLU A 101 -5.88 -11.63 14.36
N THR A 102 -4.83 -11.98 13.61
CA THR A 102 -4.02 -13.18 13.88
C THR A 102 -3.04 -12.96 15.02
N GLY A 103 -2.61 -11.71 15.25
CA GLY A 103 -1.63 -11.31 16.24
C GLY A 103 -2.02 -11.69 17.67
N ARG A 104 -3.32 -11.63 18.00
CA ARG A 104 -3.83 -12.07 19.31
C ARG A 104 -3.66 -13.56 19.55
N ALA A 105 -3.70 -14.38 18.50
CA ALA A 105 -3.48 -15.81 18.61
C ALA A 105 -1.98 -16.15 18.63
N LEU A 106 -1.18 -15.40 17.86
CA LEU A 106 0.27 -15.53 17.77
C LEU A 106 0.99 -15.05 19.04
N SER A 107 0.52 -13.98 19.68
CA SER A 107 1.14 -13.44 20.89
C SER A 107 1.05 -14.42 22.06
N ASN A 108 0.02 -15.26 22.13
CA ASN A 108 -0.08 -16.31 23.15
C ASN A 108 1.00 -17.40 23.05
N LEU A 109 1.72 -17.48 21.93
CA LEU A 109 2.82 -18.44 21.71
C LEU A 109 4.21 -17.84 22.03
N LEU A 110 4.29 -16.54 22.31
CA LEU A 110 5.54 -15.87 22.65
C LEU A 110 5.73 -15.81 24.17
N PRO A 111 6.97 -16.02 24.67
CA PRO A 111 7.26 -15.98 26.10
C PRO A 111 6.88 -14.65 26.76
N ASP A 112 7.09 -13.52 26.06
CA ASP A 112 6.77 -12.16 26.53
C ASP A 112 5.51 -11.58 25.85
N ARG A 113 4.71 -12.46 25.26
CA ARG A 113 3.41 -12.21 24.61
C ARG A 113 3.38 -11.00 23.67
N ASP A 114 2.70 -9.94 24.09
CA ASP A 114 2.37 -8.78 23.25
C ASP A 114 3.55 -7.80 23.08
N ALA A 115 4.53 -7.81 23.98
CA ALA A 115 5.70 -6.94 23.88
C ALA A 115 6.68 -7.43 22.81
N GLU A 116 6.95 -8.74 22.81
CA GLU A 116 7.80 -9.38 21.81
C GLU A 116 7.14 -9.41 20.43
N PHE A 117 5.83 -9.65 20.38
CA PHE A 117 5.06 -9.56 19.13
C PHE A 117 5.15 -8.16 18.52
N ARG A 118 4.92 -7.11 19.32
CA ARG A 118 5.04 -5.73 18.85
C ARG A 118 6.44 -5.41 18.37
N ARG A 119 7.48 -5.92 19.03
CA ARG A 119 8.88 -5.70 18.63
C ARG A 119 9.23 -6.40 17.31
N ILE A 120 8.74 -7.62 17.08
CA ILE A 120 8.98 -8.37 15.85
C ILE A 120 8.28 -7.70 14.65
N PHE A 121 7.06 -7.19 14.85
CA PHE A 121 6.25 -6.58 13.79
C PHE A 121 6.30 -5.04 13.76
N ALA A 122 7.12 -4.39 14.60
CA ALA A 122 7.28 -2.92 14.63
C ALA A 122 7.71 -2.34 13.27
N GLU A 123 8.45 -3.13 12.49
CA GLU A 123 8.96 -2.72 11.17
C GLU A 123 7.86 -2.62 10.10
N VAL A 124 6.71 -3.28 10.31
CA VAL A 124 5.52 -3.20 9.43
C VAL A 124 4.94 -1.79 9.42
N ALA A 125 5.06 -1.07 10.54
CA ALA A 125 4.55 0.29 10.71
C ALA A 125 5.62 1.37 10.56
N ALA A 126 6.88 1.01 10.24
CA ALA A 126 7.96 1.97 10.13
C ALA A 126 7.77 2.88 8.90
N PRO A 127 7.50 4.19 9.08
CA PRO A 127 7.21 5.08 7.94
C PRO A 127 8.47 5.42 7.14
N ARG A 128 9.65 5.38 7.77
CA ARG A 128 10.93 5.77 7.15
C ARG A 128 11.32 4.91 5.94
N PRO A 129 11.39 3.57 6.05
CA PRO A 129 11.74 2.76 4.89
C PRO A 129 10.63 2.76 3.82
N GLN A 130 9.37 2.95 4.21
CA GLN A 130 8.26 3.12 3.25
C GLN A 130 8.44 4.38 2.39
N VAL A 131 8.87 5.51 2.95
CA VAL A 131 9.16 6.74 2.18
C VAL A 131 10.32 6.53 1.21
N VAL A 132 11.38 5.83 1.63
CA VAL A 132 12.52 5.52 0.74
C VAL A 132 12.08 4.63 -0.42
N ALA A 133 11.31 3.57 -0.13
CA ALA A 133 10.76 2.70 -1.16
C ALA A 133 9.83 3.47 -2.10
N TRP A 134 8.98 4.35 -1.58
CA TRP A 134 8.13 5.22 -2.39
C TRP A 134 8.94 6.12 -3.32
N MET A 135 9.95 6.84 -2.82
CA MET A 135 10.80 7.71 -3.62
C MET A 135 11.54 6.93 -4.72
N LEU A 136 12.05 5.73 -4.41
CA LEU A 136 12.68 4.86 -5.41
C LEU A 136 11.68 4.41 -6.48
N PHE A 137 10.47 4.00 -6.08
CA PHE A 137 9.42 3.56 -7.02
C PHE A 137 8.95 4.71 -7.90
N LEU A 138 8.82 5.91 -7.34
CA LEU A 138 8.47 7.14 -8.04
C LEU A 138 9.54 7.50 -9.08
N VAL A 139 10.81 7.54 -8.69
CA VAL A 139 11.92 7.82 -9.62
C VAL A 139 11.98 6.77 -10.73
N ALA A 140 11.82 5.49 -10.40
CA ALA A 140 11.84 4.41 -11.38
C ALA A 140 10.66 4.50 -12.37
N LEU A 141 9.43 4.74 -11.90
CA LEU A 141 8.27 4.89 -12.77
C LEU A 141 8.33 6.17 -13.59
N LEU A 142 8.81 7.27 -13.02
CA LEU A 142 9.02 8.51 -13.76
C LEU A 142 10.05 8.31 -14.88
N ALA A 143 11.16 7.60 -14.60
CA ALA A 143 12.15 7.25 -15.60
C ALA A 143 11.54 6.35 -16.69
N ALA A 144 10.79 5.31 -16.32
CA ALA A 144 10.15 4.38 -17.25
C ALA A 144 9.16 5.08 -18.18
N VAL A 145 8.33 5.97 -17.65
CA VAL A 145 7.33 6.73 -18.43
C VAL A 145 8.01 7.81 -19.29
N SER A 146 9.20 8.28 -18.91
CA SER A 146 9.97 9.25 -19.69
C SER A 146 10.87 8.63 -20.77
N VAL A 147 10.97 7.29 -20.85
CA VAL A 147 11.80 6.59 -21.87
C VAL A 147 11.49 7.04 -23.31
N PRO A 148 10.22 7.17 -23.75
CA PRO A 148 9.92 7.61 -25.12
C PRO A 148 10.46 9.01 -25.45
N VAL A 149 10.55 9.89 -24.44
CA VAL A 149 11.14 11.23 -24.57
C VAL A 149 12.65 11.16 -24.64
N ILE A 150 13.27 10.36 -23.76
CA ILE A 150 14.72 10.19 -23.68
C ILE A 150 15.28 9.55 -24.98
N VAL A 151 14.52 8.64 -25.58
CA VAL A 151 14.90 7.91 -26.80
C VAL A 151 14.41 8.63 -28.08
N GLY A 152 13.64 9.72 -27.93
CA GLY A 152 13.16 10.54 -29.06
C GLY A 152 12.10 9.86 -29.94
N THR A 153 11.43 8.83 -29.42
CA THR A 153 10.49 7.98 -30.17
C THR A 153 9.02 8.36 -29.97
N GLY A 154 8.70 9.30 -29.07
CA GLY A 154 7.32 9.71 -28.84
C GLY A 154 7.14 11.03 -28.08
N PRO A 155 5.90 11.56 -28.03
CA PRO A 155 5.57 12.77 -27.29
C PRO A 155 5.72 12.56 -25.78
N SER A 156 6.05 13.64 -25.07
CA SER A 156 6.19 13.60 -23.61
C SER A 156 4.86 13.35 -22.92
N PRO A 157 4.78 12.38 -21.99
CA PRO A 157 3.55 12.14 -21.22
C PRO A 157 3.23 13.28 -20.26
N PHE A 158 4.22 14.12 -19.92
CA PHE A 158 4.03 15.35 -19.15
C PHE A 158 4.43 16.54 -20.01
N VAL A 159 3.45 17.34 -20.44
CA VAL A 159 3.69 18.56 -21.21
C VAL A 159 3.84 19.73 -20.24
N PHE A 160 5.07 20.06 -19.86
CA PHE A 160 5.40 21.33 -19.21
C PHE A 160 5.81 22.32 -20.30
N ASN A 161 4.83 22.87 -21.02
CA ASN A 161 5.11 23.98 -21.91
C ASN A 161 5.51 25.20 -21.06
N ALA A 162 6.80 25.51 -21.00
CA ALA A 162 7.32 26.81 -20.54
C ALA A 162 7.14 27.90 -21.62
N GLY A 163 6.31 27.65 -22.65
CA GLY A 163 5.91 28.56 -23.72
C GLY A 163 4.39 28.69 -23.80
N ALA A 164 3.84 29.13 -24.95
CA ALA A 164 2.42 29.46 -25.19
C ALA A 164 1.45 28.25 -25.17
N GLY A 165 1.61 27.32 -24.23
CA GLY A 165 0.61 26.30 -23.93
C GLY A 165 -0.60 26.92 -23.22
N THR A 166 -1.75 26.27 -23.33
CA THR A 166 -2.94 26.73 -22.59
C THR A 166 -2.76 26.49 -21.09
N PRO A 167 -3.31 27.35 -20.20
CA PRO A 167 -3.26 27.13 -18.75
C PRO A 167 -3.79 25.76 -18.31
N LEU A 168 -4.70 25.18 -19.11
CA LEU A 168 -5.28 23.86 -18.89
C LEU A 168 -4.26 22.73 -19.05
N GLU A 169 -3.39 22.78 -20.05
CA GLU A 169 -2.31 21.79 -20.25
C GLU A 169 -1.34 21.77 -19.07
N PHE A 170 -0.99 22.95 -18.55
CA PHE A 170 -0.12 23.06 -17.38
C PHE A 170 -0.77 22.42 -16.14
N VAL A 171 -2.05 22.71 -15.89
CA VAL A 171 -2.79 22.10 -14.76
C VAL A 171 -2.90 20.59 -14.93
N ALA A 172 -3.18 20.10 -16.13
CA ALA A 172 -3.22 18.67 -16.43
C ALA A 172 -1.86 17.99 -16.20
N GLY A 173 -0.75 18.62 -16.60
CA GLY A 173 0.60 18.11 -16.37
C GLY A 173 0.98 18.04 -14.89
N VAL A 174 0.66 19.09 -14.11
CA VAL A 174 0.87 19.09 -12.65
C VAL A 174 0.00 18.02 -11.99
N TYR A 175 -1.27 17.92 -12.39
CA TYR A 175 -2.19 16.91 -11.89
C TYR A 175 -1.70 15.49 -12.17
N GLY A 176 -1.20 15.21 -13.38
CA GLY A 176 -0.64 13.92 -13.76
C GLY A 176 0.60 13.54 -12.94
N ILE A 177 1.49 14.49 -12.62
CA ILE A 177 2.61 14.21 -11.70
C ILE A 177 2.10 13.84 -10.31
N VAL A 178 1.13 14.59 -9.80
CA VAL A 178 0.56 14.31 -8.47
C VAL A 178 -0.14 12.95 -8.48
N SER A 179 -0.90 12.64 -9.53
CA SER A 179 -1.55 11.34 -9.74
C SER A 179 -0.54 10.19 -9.74
N LEU A 180 0.56 10.33 -10.50
CA LEU A 180 1.65 9.36 -10.51
C LEU A 180 2.29 9.19 -9.12
N ALA A 181 2.54 10.29 -8.41
CA ALA A 181 3.11 10.26 -7.07
C ALA A 181 2.19 9.54 -6.07
N VAL A 182 0.87 9.70 -6.21
CA VAL A 182 -0.14 9.04 -5.37
C VAL A 182 -0.26 7.55 -5.72
N ALA A 183 -0.27 7.20 -7.01
CA ALA A 183 -0.30 5.81 -7.46
C ALA A 183 0.97 5.05 -7.02
N THR A 184 2.16 5.64 -7.16
CA THR A 184 3.42 5.07 -6.69
C THR A 184 3.45 4.89 -5.16
N LEU A 185 2.83 5.80 -4.42
CA LEU A 185 2.68 5.68 -2.96
C LEU A 185 1.85 4.45 -2.59
N ALA A 186 0.76 4.21 -3.31
CA ALA A 186 -0.09 3.03 -3.10
C ALA A 186 0.64 1.73 -3.44
N LEU A 187 1.29 1.67 -4.61
CA LEU A 187 2.05 0.50 -5.06
C LEU A 187 3.20 0.17 -4.10
N SER A 188 4.01 1.17 -3.73
CA SER A 188 5.11 0.98 -2.78
C SER A 188 4.60 0.55 -1.40
N SER A 189 3.43 1.04 -0.97
CA SER A 189 2.81 0.60 0.27
C SER A 189 2.45 -0.89 0.24
N VAL A 190 1.91 -1.41 -0.86
CA VAL A 190 1.58 -2.85 -0.99
C VAL A 190 2.84 -3.70 -0.85
N VAL A 191 3.85 -3.40 -1.66
CA VAL A 191 5.11 -4.15 -1.68
C VAL A 191 5.79 -4.11 -0.31
N TRP A 192 5.84 -2.92 0.32
CA TRP A 192 6.43 -2.76 1.64
C TRP A 192 5.67 -3.53 2.72
N THR A 193 4.33 -3.49 2.73
CA THR A 193 3.54 -4.27 3.69
C THR A 193 3.74 -5.77 3.51
N PHE A 194 3.78 -6.27 2.28
CA PHE A 194 4.02 -7.68 2.03
C PHE A 194 5.42 -8.12 2.49
N TRP A 195 6.44 -7.34 2.15
CA TRP A 195 7.83 -7.62 2.51
C TRP A 195 8.05 -7.58 4.03
N SER A 196 7.56 -6.54 4.70
CA SER A 196 7.70 -6.38 6.15
C SER A 196 6.97 -7.46 6.93
N ILE A 197 5.77 -7.86 6.51
CA ILE A 197 5.04 -8.96 7.16
C ILE A 197 5.75 -10.30 6.93
N SER A 198 6.28 -10.54 5.73
CA SER A 198 7.05 -11.75 5.42
C SER A 198 8.33 -11.85 6.25
N LEU A 199 9.06 -10.74 6.42
CA LEU A 199 10.20 -10.66 7.33
C LEU A 199 9.79 -10.89 8.79
N GLY A 200 8.66 -10.34 9.21
CA GLY A 200 8.10 -10.56 10.55
C GLY A 200 7.80 -12.05 10.82
N ILE A 201 7.22 -12.76 9.85
CA ILE A 201 6.99 -14.21 9.93
C ILE A 201 8.33 -14.97 10.01
N HIS A 202 9.32 -14.58 9.22
CA HIS A 202 10.65 -15.22 9.25
C HIS A 202 11.32 -15.07 10.62
N ARG A 203 11.28 -13.87 11.21
CA ARG A 203 11.80 -13.60 12.56
C ARG A 203 11.00 -14.33 13.64
N PHE A 204 9.68 -14.40 13.49
CA PHE A 204 8.82 -15.17 14.40
C PHE A 204 9.18 -16.66 14.41
N GLY A 205 9.53 -17.23 13.26
CA GLY A 205 10.01 -18.61 13.17
C GLY A 205 11.38 -18.87 13.81
N GLN A 206 12.15 -17.82 14.12
CA GLN A 206 13.45 -17.91 14.79
C GLN A 206 13.36 -17.64 16.30
N ALA A 207 12.21 -17.18 16.80
CA ALA A 207 12.00 -16.90 18.21
C ALA A 207 11.78 -18.19 19.02
N PRO A 208 12.14 -18.23 20.31
CA PRO A 208 11.84 -19.36 21.19
C PRO A 208 10.34 -19.44 21.46
N LEU A 209 9.62 -20.20 20.65
CA LEU A 209 8.17 -20.32 20.72
C LEU A 209 7.74 -21.25 21.86
N ALA A 210 6.78 -20.80 22.68
CA ALA A 210 6.06 -21.64 23.63
C ALA A 210 4.98 -22.44 22.88
N LEU A 211 5.41 -23.48 22.17
CA LEU A 211 4.55 -24.35 21.39
C LEU A 211 3.58 -25.13 22.28
N ARG A 212 2.36 -25.34 21.79
CA ARG A 212 1.42 -26.22 22.49
C ARG A 212 1.89 -27.68 22.39
N PRO A 213 1.60 -28.51 23.40
CA PRO A 213 1.89 -29.92 23.33
C PRO A 213 1.19 -30.56 22.12
N TYR A 214 1.89 -31.44 21.39
CA TYR A 214 1.42 -32.07 20.15
C TYR A 214 0.10 -32.87 20.32
N TYR A 215 -0.18 -33.37 21.52
CA TYR A 215 -1.42 -34.09 21.83
C TYR A 215 -2.65 -33.16 21.98
N GLU A 216 -2.46 -31.87 22.25
CA GLU A 216 -3.55 -30.89 22.34
C GLU A 216 -3.86 -30.25 20.98
N ASP A 217 -2.84 -30.06 20.15
CA ASP A 217 -2.98 -29.48 18.82
C ASP A 217 -1.90 -30.06 17.87
N PRO A 218 -2.29 -30.78 16.80
CA PRO A 218 -1.36 -31.27 15.77
C PRO A 218 -0.57 -30.13 15.11
N PHE A 219 -1.12 -28.91 15.10
CA PHE A 219 -0.47 -27.73 14.54
C PHE A 219 0.36 -26.96 15.57
N LEU A 220 0.49 -27.45 16.80
CA LEU A 220 1.28 -26.83 17.87
C LEU A 220 0.90 -25.36 18.16
N GLY A 221 -0.33 -24.96 17.81
CA GLY A 221 -0.80 -23.57 17.86
C GLY A 221 -0.45 -22.70 16.65
N LEU A 222 0.27 -23.21 15.63
CA LEU A 222 0.77 -22.46 14.47
C LEU A 222 -0.23 -22.32 13.31
N LYS A 223 -1.43 -22.90 13.42
CA LYS A 223 -2.51 -22.76 12.44
C LYS A 223 -2.80 -21.29 12.04
N PRO A 224 -2.82 -20.31 12.96
CA PRO A 224 -3.03 -18.90 12.62
C PRO A 224 -1.93 -18.34 11.70
N LEU A 225 -0.68 -18.80 11.85
CA LEU A 225 0.45 -18.38 11.02
C LEU A 225 0.28 -18.83 9.57
N GLY A 226 -0.16 -20.07 9.35
CA GLY A 226 -0.45 -20.60 8.02
C GLY A 226 -1.63 -19.91 7.33
N VAL A 227 -2.70 -19.58 8.07
CA VAL A 227 -3.84 -18.82 7.53
C VAL A 227 -3.43 -17.40 7.15
N LEU A 228 -2.57 -16.77 7.96
CA LEU A 228 -2.05 -15.45 7.69
C LEU A 228 -1.17 -15.43 6.43
N SER A 229 -0.21 -16.35 6.29
CA SER A 229 0.65 -16.43 5.10
C SER A 229 -0.16 -16.70 3.82
N LEU A 230 -1.17 -17.57 3.89
CA LEU A 230 -2.06 -17.84 2.77
C LEU A 230 -2.89 -16.60 2.40
N SER A 231 -3.42 -15.88 3.39
CA SER A 231 -4.18 -14.64 3.14
C SER A 231 -3.30 -13.54 2.53
N LEU A 232 -2.05 -13.42 2.97
CA LEU A 232 -1.07 -12.50 2.41
C LEU A 232 -0.75 -12.85 0.96
N ALA A 233 -0.43 -14.12 0.69
CA ALA A 233 -0.16 -14.62 -0.64
C ALA A 233 -1.35 -14.38 -1.57
N PHE A 234 -2.57 -14.70 -1.14
CA PHE A 234 -3.77 -14.46 -1.95
C PHE A 234 -3.94 -12.97 -2.32
N SER A 235 -3.75 -12.06 -1.35
CA SER A 235 -3.83 -10.62 -1.63
C SER A 235 -2.71 -10.11 -2.54
N TYR A 236 -1.49 -10.64 -2.40
CA TYR A 236 -0.36 -10.27 -3.25
C TYR A 236 -0.48 -10.83 -4.67
N PHE A 237 -0.88 -12.08 -4.82
CA PHE A 237 -1.16 -12.67 -6.13
C PHE A 237 -2.38 -12.03 -6.80
N GLY A 238 -3.39 -11.59 -6.04
CA GLY A 238 -4.47 -10.77 -6.56
C GLY A 238 -3.97 -9.45 -7.15
N PHE A 239 -3.06 -8.77 -6.44
CA PHE A 239 -2.38 -7.57 -6.93
C PHE A 239 -1.58 -7.84 -8.22
N ILE A 240 -0.71 -8.87 -8.22
CA ILE A 240 0.09 -9.24 -9.40
C ILE A 240 -0.80 -9.63 -10.57
N GLY A 241 -1.84 -10.44 -10.34
CA GLY A 241 -2.75 -10.88 -11.39
C GLY A 241 -3.44 -9.70 -12.06
N LEU A 242 -3.89 -8.71 -11.27
CA LEU A 242 -4.51 -7.51 -11.80
C LEU A 242 -3.49 -6.62 -12.54
N PHE A 243 -2.27 -6.49 -12.01
CA PHE A 243 -1.18 -5.78 -12.68
C PHE A 243 -0.81 -6.40 -14.04
N LEU A 244 -0.66 -7.73 -14.10
CA LEU A 244 -0.41 -8.44 -15.35
C LEU A 244 -1.58 -8.31 -16.33
N LEU A 245 -2.81 -8.28 -15.83
CA LEU A 245 -3.99 -8.05 -16.66
C LEU A 245 -3.94 -6.65 -17.29
N VAL A 246 -3.56 -5.62 -16.53
CA VAL A 246 -3.36 -4.26 -17.05
C VAL A 246 -2.27 -4.23 -18.12
N LEU A 247 -1.14 -4.89 -17.89
CA LEU A 247 -0.07 -4.96 -18.90
C LEU A 247 -0.51 -5.69 -20.17
N SER A 248 -1.30 -6.76 -20.05
CA SER A 248 -1.81 -7.51 -21.21
C SER A 248 -2.91 -6.78 -21.97
N ALA A 249 -3.69 -5.94 -21.27
CA ALA A 249 -4.77 -5.15 -21.85
C ALA A 249 -4.27 -3.80 -22.41
N SER A 250 -3.08 -3.35 -22.00
CA SER A 250 -2.44 -2.21 -22.60
C SER A 250 -2.10 -2.56 -24.05
N PRO A 251 -2.62 -1.81 -25.04
CA PRO A 251 -2.12 -1.97 -26.39
C PRO A 251 -0.61 -1.73 -26.34
N GLY A 252 0.15 -2.70 -26.84
CA GLY A 252 1.58 -2.52 -27.06
C GLY A 252 1.77 -1.22 -27.84
N THR A 253 2.65 -0.38 -27.32
CA THR A 253 3.19 0.81 -28.00
C THR A 253 3.51 0.51 -29.46
#